data_AF-A0A0F4XMB4-F1
#
_entry.id   AF-A0A0F4XMB4-F1
#
_cell.length_a   1.000
_cell.length_b   1.000
_cell.length_c   1.000
_cell.angle_alpha   90.00
_cell.angle_beta   90.00
_cell.angle_gamma   90.00
#
_symmetry.space_group_name_H-M   'P 1'
#
loop_
_entity.id
_entity.type
_entity.pdbx_description
1 polymer ?
#
loop_
_entity_poly.entity_id
_entity_poly.type
_entity_poly.pdbx_seq_one_letter_code
_entity_poly.pdbx_strand_id
1 'polypeptide(L)'
;MAESTQHKLDRVRPPRVQITYDVEIGNAIEKKELPLVVGILADLSGKPLEPLPKLNERRFTEIDRDNFNEVLASISPRATLQVNNTLSGDDSKLNIELNFHHIDDFDPVKVVEQVTPLRRLFEARQRLRDLLTKLDGNDDLDKLLRDVIANTEGLQEIKSARPQDVPPELPAVAANDDPAPAEPQA
;
A
#
# COMPACT_ATOMS: atom_id res chain seq x y z
N MET A 1 -40.13 -31.04 -50.12
CA MET A 1 -40.00 -31.17 -48.65
C MET A 1 -40.55 -32.53 -48.28
N ALA A 2 -39.74 -33.42 -47.71
CA ALA A 2 -40.18 -34.75 -47.29
C ALA A 2 -40.74 -34.66 -45.87
N GLU A 3 -42.04 -34.92 -45.68
CA GLU A 3 -42.66 -34.94 -44.36
C GLU A 3 -42.04 -36.04 -43.50
N SER A 4 -41.75 -35.72 -42.24
CA SER A 4 -41.17 -36.65 -41.26
C SER A 4 -42.06 -37.89 -41.10
N THR A 5 -41.43 -39.07 -41.11
CA THR A 5 -42.09 -40.37 -40.93
C THR A 5 -42.83 -40.50 -39.60
N GLN A 6 -42.51 -39.64 -38.62
CA GLN A 6 -43.16 -39.61 -37.31
C GLN A 6 -44.62 -39.10 -37.38
N HIS A 7 -44.93 -38.12 -38.24
CA HIS A 7 -46.31 -37.63 -38.40
C HIS A 7 -47.25 -38.59 -39.13
N LYS A 8 -46.71 -39.61 -39.81
CA LYS A 8 -47.53 -40.69 -40.41
C LYS A 8 -48.12 -41.63 -39.35
N LEU A 9 -47.51 -41.75 -38.18
CA LEU A 9 -47.93 -42.66 -37.10
C LEU A 9 -49.09 -42.09 -36.26
N ASP A 10 -49.36 -40.78 -36.33
CA ASP A 10 -50.52 -40.15 -35.69
C ASP A 10 -51.86 -40.56 -36.33
N ARG A 11 -51.85 -40.90 -37.62
CA ARG A 11 -53.08 -41.15 -38.39
C ARG A 11 -53.56 -42.60 -38.30
N VAL A 12 -52.67 -43.56 -38.07
CA VAL A 12 -53.02 -44.99 -38.07
C VAL A 12 -52.32 -45.70 -36.90
N ARG A 13 -53.09 -45.91 -35.82
CA ARG A 13 -52.74 -46.53 -34.52
C ARG A 13 -51.91 -45.65 -33.58
N PRO A 14 -52.55 -44.67 -32.92
CA PRO A 14 -51.88 -43.87 -31.90
C PRO A 14 -51.53 -44.74 -30.67
N PRO A 15 -50.27 -44.74 -30.20
CA PRO A 15 -49.88 -45.41 -28.96
C PRO A 15 -50.51 -44.71 -27.75
N ARG A 16 -50.93 -45.48 -26.75
CA ARG A 16 -51.81 -45.02 -25.65
C ARG A 16 -51.16 -44.12 -24.58
N VAL A 17 -49.85 -43.90 -24.63
CA VAL A 17 -49.18 -42.90 -23.77
C VAL A 17 -48.00 -42.32 -24.55
N GLN A 18 -48.02 -41.00 -24.75
CA GLN A 18 -46.85 -40.24 -25.16
C GLN A 18 -46.43 -39.38 -23.96
N ILE A 19 -45.20 -39.56 -23.47
CA ILE A 19 -44.57 -38.63 -22.53
C ILE A 19 -43.58 -37.82 -23.36
N THR A 20 -44.03 -36.68 -23.85
CA THR A 20 -43.16 -35.65 -24.43
C THR A 20 -42.76 -34.70 -23.29
N TYR A 21 -41.46 -34.48 -23.14
CA TYR A 21 -40.94 -33.42 -22.27
C TYR A 21 -40.70 -32.19 -23.13
N ASP A 22 -41.77 -31.42 -23.37
CA ASP A 22 -41.66 -30.11 -24.00
C ASP A 22 -41.28 -29.09 -22.92
N VAL A 23 -39.97 -28.86 -22.78
CA VAL A 23 -39.46 -27.64 -22.14
C VAL A 23 -39.42 -26.55 -23.19
N GLU A 24 -40.52 -25.81 -23.29
CA GLU A 24 -40.50 -24.49 -23.88
C GLU A 24 -39.77 -23.53 -22.94
N ILE A 25 -38.44 -23.53 -23.01
CA ILE A 25 -37.66 -22.36 -22.57
C ILE A 25 -37.92 -21.33 -23.67
N GLY A 26 -39.03 -20.61 -23.55
CA GLY A 26 -39.48 -19.63 -24.53
C GLY A 26 -38.30 -18.78 -25.00
N ASN A 27 -38.24 -18.52 -26.30
CA ASN A 27 -37.22 -17.79 -27.07
C ASN A 27 -36.82 -16.40 -26.52
N ALA A 28 -36.44 -16.28 -25.26
CA ALA A 28 -35.73 -15.14 -24.73
C ALA A 28 -34.32 -15.27 -25.28
N ILE A 29 -34.08 -14.61 -26.41
CA ILE A 29 -32.72 -14.27 -26.86
C ILE A 29 -32.13 -13.47 -25.70
N GLU A 30 -31.36 -14.13 -24.84
CA GLU A 30 -30.59 -13.46 -23.81
C GLU A 30 -29.58 -12.58 -24.54
N LYS A 31 -29.90 -11.28 -24.65
CA LYS A 31 -28.99 -10.29 -25.19
C LYS A 31 -27.82 -10.18 -24.22
N LYS A 32 -26.80 -10.99 -24.46
CA LYS A 32 -25.52 -10.87 -23.76
C LYS A 32 -24.79 -9.67 -24.36
N GLU A 33 -25.11 -8.49 -23.84
CA GLU A 33 -24.44 -7.26 -24.22
C GLU A 33 -22.99 -7.28 -23.71
N LEU A 34 -22.07 -6.71 -24.49
CA LEU A 34 -20.68 -6.58 -24.06
C LEU A 34 -20.65 -5.67 -22.82
N PRO A 35 -19.85 -6.03 -21.79
CA PRO A 35 -19.70 -5.16 -20.63
C PRO A 35 -19.13 -3.81 -21.07
N LEU A 36 -19.64 -2.73 -20.46
CA LEU A 36 -19.10 -1.40 -20.67
C LEU A 36 -17.72 -1.31 -19.99
N VAL A 37 -16.66 -1.34 -20.80
CA VAL A 37 -15.28 -1.16 -20.33
C VAL A 37 -14.89 0.31 -20.50
N VAL A 38 -14.47 0.95 -19.41
CA VAL A 38 -14.00 2.34 -19.41
C VAL A 38 -12.50 2.36 -19.21
N GLY A 39 -11.77 2.92 -20.18
CA GLY A 39 -10.33 3.16 -20.07
C GLY A 39 -10.05 4.51 -19.43
N ILE A 40 -9.31 4.54 -18.32
CA ILE A 40 -8.86 5.77 -17.67
C ILE A 40 -7.38 5.99 -18.00
N LEU A 41 -7.04 7.17 -18.53
CA LEU A 41 -5.67 7.59 -18.79
C LEU A 41 -5.32 8.72 -17.82
N ALA A 42 -4.42 8.43 -16.89
CA ALA A 42 -3.97 9.39 -15.88
C ALA A 42 -2.50 9.14 -15.50
N ASP A 43 -1.83 10.16 -14.98
CA ASP A 43 -0.55 9.99 -14.29
C ASP A 43 -0.80 9.51 -12.86
N LEU A 44 -0.52 8.23 -12.62
CA LEU A 44 -0.74 7.57 -11.32
C LEU A 44 0.57 7.31 -10.57
N SER A 45 1.73 7.48 -11.21
CA SER A 45 3.04 7.11 -10.65
C SER A 45 3.72 8.25 -9.89
N GLY A 46 3.37 9.51 -10.17
CA GLY A 46 3.98 10.67 -9.55
C GLY A 46 5.46 10.81 -9.92
N LYS A 47 6.36 10.63 -8.95
CA LYS A 47 7.82 10.70 -9.15
C LYS A 47 8.48 9.34 -8.86
N PRO A 48 8.30 8.34 -9.75
CA PRO A 48 8.84 7.01 -9.50
C PRO A 48 10.37 7.02 -9.48
N LEU A 49 10.94 6.08 -8.72
CA LEU A 49 12.39 5.88 -8.65
C LEU A 49 12.94 5.37 -9.99
N GLU A 50 12.19 4.50 -10.65
CA GLU A 50 12.52 3.96 -11.96
C GLU A 50 11.76 4.71 -13.06
N PRO A 51 12.44 5.05 -14.18
CA PRO A 51 11.79 5.73 -15.29
C PRO A 51 10.72 4.82 -15.92
N LEU A 52 9.53 5.37 -16.14
CA LEU A 52 8.46 4.61 -16.78
C LEU A 52 8.83 4.22 -18.22
N PRO A 53 8.35 3.05 -18.70
CA PRO A 53 8.44 2.67 -20.10
C PRO A 53 7.85 3.72 -21.04
N LYS A 54 8.25 3.67 -22.32
CA LYS A 54 7.66 4.55 -23.34
C LYS A 54 6.17 4.27 -23.49
N LEU A 55 5.40 5.28 -23.88
CA LEU A 55 3.93 5.19 -23.94
C LEU A 55 3.41 4.03 -24.81
N ASN A 56 4.11 3.71 -25.90
CA ASN A 56 3.78 2.62 -26.82
C ASN A 56 4.00 1.22 -26.23
N GLU A 57 4.81 1.09 -25.19
CA GLU A 57 5.11 -0.18 -24.51
C GLU A 57 4.20 -0.41 -23.30
N ARG A 58 3.46 0.61 -22.85
CA ARG A 58 2.54 0.53 -21.71
C ARG A 58 1.27 -0.20 -22.12
N ARG A 59 0.91 -1.24 -21.35
CA ARG A 59 -0.33 -1.99 -21.52
C ARG A 59 -1.40 -1.47 -20.58
N PHE A 60 -2.65 -1.60 -20.99
CA PHE A 60 -3.78 -1.40 -20.09
C PHE A 60 -3.87 -2.59 -19.13
N THR A 61 -4.00 -2.28 -17.85
CA THR A 61 -4.24 -3.27 -16.79
C THR A 61 -5.69 -3.14 -16.35
N GLU A 62 -6.40 -4.25 -16.30
CA GLU A 62 -7.76 -4.29 -15.77
C GLU A 62 -7.73 -4.18 -14.25
N ILE A 63 -8.60 -3.33 -13.70
CA ILE A 63 -8.70 -3.06 -12.26
C ILE A 63 -10.09 -3.49 -11.80
N ASP A 64 -10.12 -4.38 -10.81
CA ASP A 64 -11.29 -4.82 -10.07
C ASP A 64 -11.02 -4.70 -8.57
N ARG A 65 -12.03 -4.96 -7.74
CA ARG A 65 -11.96 -4.88 -6.27
C ARG A 65 -10.90 -5.81 -5.67
N ASP A 66 -10.70 -6.96 -6.29
CA ASP A 66 -9.81 -8.00 -5.75
C ASP A 66 -8.34 -7.75 -6.12
N ASN A 67 -8.06 -7.09 -7.26
CA ASN A 67 -6.68 -6.88 -7.75
C ASN A 67 -6.17 -5.44 -7.56
N PHE A 68 -6.98 -4.53 -7.01
CA PHE A 68 -6.64 -3.12 -6.88
C PHE A 68 -5.29 -2.90 -6.18
N ASN A 69 -5.05 -3.60 -5.07
CA ASN A 69 -3.82 -3.46 -4.31
C ASN A 69 -2.60 -4.02 -5.07
N GLU A 70 -2.77 -5.09 -5.85
CA GLU A 70 -1.70 -5.64 -6.66
C GLU A 70 -1.30 -4.68 -7.78
N VAL A 71 -2.29 -4.07 -8.44
CA VAL A 71 -2.05 -3.05 -9.47
C VAL A 71 -1.39 -1.82 -8.85
N LEU A 72 -1.87 -1.35 -7.69
CA LEU A 72 -1.29 -0.22 -6.98
C LEU A 72 0.16 -0.49 -6.60
N ALA A 73 0.46 -1.67 -6.04
CA ALA A 73 1.81 -2.08 -5.72
C ALA A 73 2.72 -2.15 -6.95
N SER A 74 2.19 -2.57 -8.12
CA SER A 74 2.95 -2.61 -9.37
C SER A 74 3.32 -1.22 -9.89
N ILE A 75 2.44 -0.24 -9.69
CA ILE A 75 2.68 1.16 -10.07
C ILE A 75 3.64 1.82 -9.07
N SER A 76 3.59 1.40 -7.80
CA SER A 76 4.35 1.92 -6.67
C SER A 76 4.42 3.46 -6.68
N PRO A 77 3.27 4.16 -6.57
CA PRO A 77 3.27 5.62 -6.59
C PRO A 77 4.23 6.18 -5.54
N ARG A 78 5.08 7.10 -5.97
CA ARG A 78 6.08 7.74 -5.12
C ARG A 78 5.89 9.23 -5.11
N ALA A 79 5.78 9.79 -3.91
CA ALA A 79 5.61 11.21 -3.68
C ALA A 79 6.79 11.77 -2.89
N THR A 80 7.66 12.52 -3.57
CA THR A 80 8.72 13.31 -2.93
C THR A 80 8.28 14.77 -2.86
N LEU A 81 8.04 15.23 -1.63
CA LEU A 81 7.47 16.53 -1.32
C LEU A 81 8.35 17.24 -0.29
N GLN A 82 8.38 18.57 -0.36
CA GLN A 82 9.00 19.40 0.66
C GLN A 82 7.89 20.17 1.37
N VAL A 83 7.74 19.90 2.67
CA VAL A 83 6.67 20.46 3.52
C VAL A 83 7.26 21.32 4.63
N ASN A 84 6.46 22.18 5.23
CA ASN A 84 6.91 23.00 6.36
C ASN A 84 7.06 22.11 7.61
N ASN A 85 8.16 22.28 8.36
CA ASN A 85 8.42 21.51 9.55
C ASN A 85 7.78 22.15 10.79
N THR A 86 6.66 21.59 11.24
CA THR A 86 5.97 22.05 12.46
C THR A 86 6.50 21.42 13.74
N LEU A 87 7.52 20.55 13.69
CA LEU A 87 8.03 19.82 14.87
C LEU A 87 8.99 20.66 15.70
N SER A 88 9.88 21.42 15.04
CA SER A 88 10.89 22.24 15.72
C SER A 88 10.39 23.65 16.03
N GLY A 89 9.26 24.07 15.44
CA GLY A 89 8.79 25.45 15.53
C GLY A 89 9.62 26.47 14.74
N ASP A 90 10.63 25.99 14.00
CA ASP A 90 11.45 26.79 13.10
C ASP A 90 10.83 26.78 11.68
N ASP A 91 10.98 27.87 10.91
CA ASP A 91 10.58 28.00 9.48
C ASP A 91 11.37 27.06 8.52
N SER A 92 11.94 25.98 9.06
CA SER A 92 12.62 24.93 8.33
C SER A 92 11.64 24.10 7.48
N LYS A 93 12.16 23.51 6.41
CA LYS A 93 11.41 22.61 5.54
C LYS A 93 11.85 21.16 5.77
N LEU A 94 10.89 20.25 5.80
CA LEU A 94 11.09 18.82 5.89
C LEU A 94 10.89 18.20 4.51
N ASN A 95 11.90 17.49 4.02
CA ASN A 95 11.76 16.65 2.83
C ASN A 95 11.17 15.32 3.25
N ILE A 96 10.04 14.94 2.65
CA ILE A 96 9.38 13.67 2.87
C ILE A 96 9.37 12.86 1.59
N GLU A 97 9.51 11.55 1.76
CA GLU A 97 9.36 10.56 0.72
C GLU A 97 8.28 9.59 1.17
N LEU A 98 7.23 9.46 0.36
CA LEU A 98 6.13 8.54 0.59
C LEU A 98 6.07 7.54 -0.55
N ASN A 99 5.93 6.26 -0.20
CA ASN A 99 5.78 5.15 -1.11
C ASN A 99 4.46 4.43 -0.77
N PHE A 100 3.62 4.23 -1.79
CA PHE A 100 2.31 3.60 -1.62
C PHE A 100 2.30 2.24 -2.31
N HIS A 101 1.93 1.20 -1.57
CA HIS A 101 1.77 -0.16 -2.09
C HIS A 101 0.36 -0.70 -1.85
N HIS A 102 -0.32 -0.22 -0.81
CA HIS A 102 -1.66 -0.62 -0.44
C HIS A 102 -2.57 0.60 -0.29
N ILE A 103 -3.88 0.42 -0.46
CA ILE A 103 -4.84 1.52 -0.27
C ILE A 103 -4.80 2.08 1.18
N ASP A 104 -4.47 1.23 2.16
CA ASP A 104 -4.34 1.63 3.56
C ASP A 104 -3.13 2.54 3.80
N ASP A 105 -2.15 2.61 2.87
CA ASP A 105 -1.00 3.51 3.01
C ASP A 105 -1.40 4.99 2.93
N PHE A 106 -2.62 5.28 2.44
CA PHE A 106 -3.20 6.62 2.49
C PHE A 106 -3.70 7.01 3.90
N ASP A 107 -3.79 6.06 4.83
CA ASP A 107 -4.15 6.37 6.21
C ASP A 107 -3.05 7.16 6.91
N PRO A 108 -3.40 8.16 7.74
CA PRO A 108 -2.43 9.04 8.38
C PRO A 108 -1.46 8.29 9.29
N VAL A 109 -1.86 7.15 9.86
CA VAL A 109 -1.00 6.30 10.68
C VAL A 109 0.12 5.71 9.83
N LYS A 110 -0.19 5.20 8.63
CA LYS A 110 0.79 4.65 7.70
C LYS A 110 1.74 5.72 7.17
N VAL A 111 1.22 6.91 6.88
CA VAL A 111 2.05 8.06 6.49
C VAL A 111 3.05 8.43 7.60
N VAL A 112 2.60 8.43 8.86
CA VAL A 112 3.47 8.72 10.03
C VAL A 112 4.57 7.67 10.19
N GLU A 113 4.28 6.40 9.93
CA GLU A 113 5.26 5.29 9.97
C GLU A 113 6.38 5.48 8.93
N GLN A 114 6.07 6.01 7.74
CA GLN A 114 7.06 6.22 6.68
C GLN A 114 8.00 7.42 6.97
N VAL A 115 7.53 8.43 7.70
CA VAL A 115 8.31 9.64 8.00
C VAL A 115 9.13 9.44 9.29
N THR A 116 10.43 9.19 9.17
CA THR A 116 11.32 8.82 10.30
C THR A 116 11.18 9.71 11.56
N PRO A 117 11.19 11.05 11.48
CA PRO A 117 11.00 11.90 12.66
C PRO A 117 9.64 11.70 13.34
N LEU A 118 8.57 11.55 12.57
CA LEU A 118 7.21 11.36 13.08
C LEU A 118 7.02 9.96 13.67
N ARG A 119 7.59 8.93 13.03
CA ARG A 119 7.59 7.56 13.54
C ARG A 119 8.17 7.48 14.95
N ARG A 120 9.30 8.15 15.22
CA ARG A 120 9.91 8.19 16.56
C ARG A 120 8.97 8.78 17.61
N LEU A 121 8.27 9.86 17.27
CA LEU A 121 7.28 10.48 18.15
C LEU A 121 6.05 9.58 18.37
N PHE A 122 5.61 8.89 17.33
CA PHE A 122 4.53 7.92 17.41
C PHE A 122 4.89 6.72 18.31
N GLU A 123 6.07 6.14 18.14
CA GLU A 123 6.58 5.06 18.98
C GLU A 123 6.72 5.51 20.46
N ALA A 124 7.23 6.73 20.69
CA ALA A 124 7.32 7.29 22.03
C ALA A 124 5.94 7.43 22.67
N ARG A 125 4.94 7.93 21.92
CA ARG A 125 3.56 8.01 22.38
C ARG A 125 2.97 6.63 22.68
N GLN A 126 3.23 5.64 21.85
CA GLN A 126 2.75 4.27 22.09
C GLN A 126 3.34 3.70 23.39
N ARG A 127 4.65 3.85 23.60
CA ARG A 127 5.31 3.42 24.85
C ARG A 127 4.74 4.12 26.09
N LEU A 128 4.41 5.42 25.99
CA LEU A 128 3.77 6.16 27.08
C LEU A 128 2.35 5.67 27.36
N ARG A 129 1.58 5.33 26.32
CA ARG A 129 0.25 4.73 26.48
C ARG A 129 0.34 3.35 27.12
N ASP A 130 1.27 2.51 26.66
CA ASP A 130 1.49 1.19 27.23
C ASP A 130 1.92 1.28 28.69
N LEU A 131 2.75 2.27 29.04
CA LEU A 131 3.12 2.57 30.42
C LEU A 131 1.90 2.98 31.25
N LEU A 132 1.07 3.89 30.74
CA LEU A 132 -0.15 4.31 31.41
C LEU A 132 -1.08 3.13 31.69
N THR A 133 -1.30 2.27 30.69
CA THR A 133 -2.13 1.06 30.86
C THR A 133 -1.53 0.07 31.86
N LYS A 134 -0.21 -0.02 31.97
CA LYS A 134 0.45 -0.89 32.96
C LYS A 134 0.41 -0.31 34.39
N LEU A 135 0.35 1.01 34.52
CA LEU A 135 0.18 1.68 35.80
C LEU A 135 -1.27 1.61 36.30
N ASP A 136 -2.23 1.57 35.39
CA ASP A 136 -3.66 1.43 35.67
C ASP A 136 -3.97 0.01 36.22
N GLY A 137 -3.73 -0.18 37.52
CA GLY A 137 -3.95 -1.45 38.23
C GLY A 137 -2.71 -2.03 38.93
N ASN A 138 -1.55 -1.36 38.88
CA ASN A 138 -0.33 -1.79 39.57
C ASN A 138 0.22 -0.68 40.48
N ASP A 139 -0.29 -0.65 41.72
CA ASP A 139 0.09 0.33 42.75
C ASP A 139 1.59 0.27 43.12
N ASP A 140 2.22 -0.90 43.01
CA ASP A 140 3.65 -1.07 43.30
C ASP A 140 4.52 -0.41 42.22
N LEU A 141 4.11 -0.54 40.95
CA LEU A 141 4.78 0.13 39.83
C LEU A 141 4.61 1.65 39.90
N ASP A 142 3.45 2.16 40.32
CA ASP A 142 3.23 3.59 40.52
C ASP A 142 4.13 4.16 41.62
N LYS A 143 4.26 3.45 42.76
CA LYS A 143 5.19 3.84 43.82
C LYS A 143 6.64 3.87 43.34
N LEU A 144 7.09 2.80 42.67
CA LEU A 144 8.47 2.72 42.17
C LEU A 144 8.76 3.80 41.12
N LEU A 145 7.78 4.13 40.26
CA LEU A 145 7.93 5.22 39.31
C LEU A 145 8.06 6.59 40.00
N ARG A 146 7.26 6.85 41.04
CA ARG A 146 7.36 8.09 41.84
C ARG A 146 8.71 8.19 42.54
N ASP A 147 9.22 7.09 43.07
CA ASP A 147 10.53 7.03 43.72
C ASP A 147 11.67 7.29 42.72
N VAL A 148 11.57 6.75 41.50
CA VAL A 148 12.55 7.01 40.43
C VAL A 148 12.48 8.47 39.97
N ILE A 149 11.30 9.06 39.85
CA ILE A 149 11.14 10.48 39.48
C ILE A 149 11.75 11.40 40.55
N ALA A 150 11.62 11.06 41.83
CA ALA A 150 12.21 11.82 42.93
C ALA A 150 13.74 11.71 42.98
N ASN A 151 14.32 10.64 42.41
CA ASN A 151 15.75 10.37 42.42
C ASN A 151 16.40 10.71 41.07
N THR A 152 16.87 11.96 40.94
CA THR A 152 17.58 12.49 39.74
C THR A 152 18.78 11.63 39.31
N GLU A 153 19.46 10.95 40.23
CA GLU A 153 20.62 10.08 39.93
C GLU A 153 20.19 8.77 39.25
N GLY A 154 19.13 8.11 39.75
CA GLY A 154 18.59 6.89 39.14
C GLY A 154 18.03 7.14 37.73
N LEU A 155 17.48 8.33 37.48
CA LEU A 155 17.07 8.75 36.14
C LEU A 155 18.25 8.84 35.16
N GLN A 156 19.43 9.27 35.61
CA GLN A 156 20.62 9.37 34.75
C GLN A 156 21.22 8.00 34.44
N GLU A 157 21.21 7.07 35.39
CA GLU A 157 21.65 5.69 35.16
C GLU A 157 20.74 4.97 34.16
N ILE A 158 19.42 5.09 34.31
CA ILE A 158 18.45 4.48 33.39
C ILE A 158 18.54 5.11 31.99
N LYS A 159 18.76 6.43 31.91
CA LYS A 159 18.96 7.12 30.63
C LYS A 159 20.25 6.67 29.94
N SER A 160 21.30 6.37 30.70
CA SER A 160 22.60 5.89 30.20
C SER A 160 22.57 4.40 29.84
N ALA A 161 21.72 3.61 30.48
CA ALA A 161 21.50 2.19 30.16
C ALA A 161 20.66 1.97 28.88
N ARG A 162 20.15 3.03 28.25
CA ARG A 162 19.40 2.94 27.00
C ARG A 162 20.38 2.84 25.81
N PRO A 163 20.27 1.83 24.93
CA PRO A 163 21.06 1.80 23.70
C PRO A 163 20.71 3.04 22.86
N GLN A 164 21.74 3.80 22.47
CA GLN A 164 21.63 5.12 21.86
C GLN A 164 20.88 5.06 20.51
N ASP A 165 19.88 5.93 20.37
CA ASP A 165 19.36 6.34 19.06
C ASP A 165 20.49 7.07 18.32
N VAL A 166 21.12 6.40 17.36
CA VAL A 166 22.17 6.96 16.49
C VAL A 166 21.60 8.21 15.75
N PRO A 167 22.17 9.41 15.95
CA PRO A 167 21.90 10.57 15.10
C PRO A 167 22.50 10.32 13.70
N PRO A 168 21.83 10.74 12.62
CA PRO A 168 22.33 10.49 11.26
C PRO A 168 23.62 11.29 11.04
N GLU A 169 24.73 10.57 10.93
CA GLU A 169 25.94 11.06 10.28
C GLU A 169 25.57 11.33 8.80
N LEU A 170 25.46 12.62 8.45
CA LEU A 170 25.49 13.04 7.05
C LEU A 170 26.81 12.51 6.48
N PRO A 171 26.82 11.77 5.35
CA PRO A 171 28.07 11.27 4.80
C PRO A 171 28.92 12.47 4.40
N ALA A 172 30.06 12.62 5.07
CA ALA A 172 31.13 13.46 4.60
C ALA A 172 31.50 12.98 3.19
N VAL A 173 31.29 13.86 2.22
CA VAL A 173 31.76 13.67 0.85
C VAL A 173 33.28 13.50 0.95
N ALA A 174 33.74 12.26 0.77
CA ALA A 174 35.15 11.96 0.60
C ALA A 174 35.61 12.67 -0.67
N ALA A 175 36.34 13.76 -0.49
CA ALA A 175 37.21 14.31 -1.52
C ALA A 175 38.30 13.26 -1.79
N ASN A 176 38.06 12.41 -2.77
CA ASN A 176 39.12 11.66 -3.42
C ASN A 176 39.75 12.60 -4.46
N ASP A 177 40.88 13.20 -4.10
CA ASP A 177 41.86 13.75 -5.02
C ASP A 177 42.41 12.61 -5.89
N ASP A 178 41.88 12.45 -7.10
CA ASP A 178 42.56 11.71 -8.16
C ASP A 178 43.71 12.56 -8.71
N PRO A 179 44.98 12.10 -8.66
CA PRO A 179 46.05 12.77 -9.38
C PRO A 179 45.92 12.43 -10.87
N ALA A 180 45.93 13.48 -11.69
CA ALA A 180 45.92 13.39 -13.15
C ALA A 180 46.96 12.39 -13.69
N PRO A 181 46.62 11.53 -14.67
CA PRO A 181 47.63 10.75 -15.35
C PRO A 181 48.37 11.64 -16.35
N ALA A 182 49.68 11.74 -16.14
CA ALA A 182 50.63 12.34 -17.06
C ALA A 182 50.59 11.67 -18.44
N GLU A 183 50.60 12.50 -19.48
CA GLU A 183 50.98 12.10 -20.84
C GLU A 183 52.34 11.38 -20.83
N PRO A 184 52.54 10.43 -21.75
CA PRO A 184 53.82 10.34 -22.40
C PRO A 184 53.69 10.44 -23.92
N GLN A 185 54.49 11.33 -24.47
CA GLN A 185 54.81 11.48 -25.88
C GLN A 185 55.44 10.19 -26.45
N ALA A 186 54.98 9.77 -27.62
CA ALA A 186 55.78 9.30 -28.77
C ALA A 186 54.85 9.01 -29.95
#